data_AF-I3MH28-F1
#
_entry.id   AF-I3MH28-F1
#
_cell.length_a   1.000
_cell.length_b   1.000
_cell.length_c   1.000
_cell.angle_alpha   90.00
_cell.angle_beta   90.00
_cell.angle_gamma   90.00
#
_symmetry.space_group_name_H-M   'P 1'
#
loop_
_entity.id
_entity.type
_entity.pdbx_description
1 polymer ?
#
loop_
_entity_poly.entity_id
_entity_poly.type
_entity_poly.pdbx_seq_one_letter_code
_entity_poly.pdbx_strand_id
1 'polypeptide(L)'
;MANPEIGISSSTSHEEENRCTFNQQTSPSEKLLLEDQMRRKLKFFFMNPCEKFWARGRKPWKLAIQILKIAMVTIQLVLFGLSNQMVVTFKEENTIAFKHLFLKGYMDRMDDTYAVYTQNDVYDQITFAMNRYLELRNISVGNHAYENKGTKQSAMAICQHFYKQGSICPGNDTFDIDPEIETECFFVEPGEAFHIGTSEENKLNFTLDFHRLVTVELQFKLKAINLQTVRHQELPDCYDFTLTITFDNKAHSGRIKISLDNDISIQECKDWHVSGSIQKNTHYMMIFDAAVILTCLSSLLLCFRSVVRGLQLQQEFVSFFLFHYKKEVSVSDQMEFVNGWYIMIIISDMLTIIGSILKMEIQAKSLTSYDVCSIFLGTSTLLVWLGVIRYLGFFQKYNLLILTLQAALPNVIRFCCCAAMIYLGYCFCGWIVLGPYHDKFRSLNRVSECLFSLINGDDMFATFAKMQEKSYLVWMFSRIYLYSFISLFIYMILSLFIALITDTYETIKHYQQHGFPETELHTFISECKDLPNSGKYRLEEESSVSLFCCCKK
;
A
#
# COMPACT_ATOMS: atom_id res chain seq x y z
N MET A 1 -25.28 54.88 74.18
CA MET A 1 -23.91 55.24 74.63
C MET A 1 -23.20 55.78 73.40
N ALA A 2 -23.25 57.07 73.09
CA ALA A 2 -22.60 58.20 73.77
C ALA A 2 -21.05 58.13 73.71
N ASN A 3 -20.51 58.91 72.76
CA ASN A 3 -19.29 59.72 72.85
C ASN A 3 -17.88 59.07 72.59
N PRO A 4 -16.86 59.86 72.18
CA PRO A 4 -16.47 60.05 70.77
C PRO A 4 -14.93 60.09 70.55
N GLU A 5 -14.51 60.51 69.34
CA GLU A 5 -13.26 61.22 68.98
C GLU A 5 -11.87 60.70 69.40
N ILE A 6 -10.99 60.55 68.41
CA ILE A 6 -9.77 61.38 68.24
C ILE A 6 -9.18 61.11 66.85
N GLY A 7 -9.00 62.17 66.06
CA GLY A 7 -8.24 62.15 64.81
C GLY A 7 -6.78 62.55 65.02
N ILE A 8 -5.97 62.37 63.96
CA ILE A 8 -5.01 63.34 63.39
C ILE A 8 -4.24 62.68 62.22
N SER A 9 -4.36 63.32 61.04
CA SER A 9 -3.44 63.50 59.87
C SER A 9 -2.42 62.40 59.49
N SER A 10 -2.10 62.07 58.23
CA SER A 10 -2.14 62.79 56.93
C SER A 10 -1.65 61.83 55.83
N SER A 11 -2.25 61.89 54.62
CA SER A 11 -1.59 62.08 53.31
C SER A 11 -2.35 61.41 52.15
N THR A 12 -3.12 62.24 51.43
CA THR A 12 -3.25 62.33 49.95
C THR A 12 -3.20 61.05 49.10
N SER A 13 -4.32 60.75 48.41
CA SER A 13 -4.44 60.95 46.96
C SER A 13 -5.86 60.63 46.46
N HIS A 14 -6.42 61.54 45.67
CA HIS A 14 -7.72 61.46 44.99
C HIS A 14 -7.87 60.19 44.14
N GLU A 15 -8.96 59.44 44.32
CA GLU A 15 -9.52 58.53 43.33
C GLU A 15 -10.98 58.91 43.08
N GLU A 16 -11.20 59.74 42.06
CA GLU A 16 -12.49 59.87 41.38
C GLU A 16 -12.32 59.47 39.92
N GLU A 17 -13.25 58.64 39.47
CA GLU A 17 -13.68 58.39 38.08
C GLU A 17 -12.65 57.96 37.04
N ASN A 18 -12.80 56.73 36.54
CA ASN A 18 -12.78 56.49 35.09
C ASN A 18 -13.52 55.20 34.70
N ARG A 19 -14.79 55.37 34.31
CA ARG A 19 -15.48 54.47 33.38
C ARG A 19 -14.84 54.64 32.00
N CYS A 20 -13.95 53.73 31.63
CA CYS A 20 -13.55 53.55 30.23
C CYS A 20 -14.28 52.34 29.64
N THR A 21 -15.49 52.59 29.13
CA THR A 21 -16.11 51.78 28.08
C THR A 21 -15.19 51.77 26.86
N PHE A 22 -14.54 50.63 26.60
CA PHE A 22 -13.81 50.38 25.37
C PHE A 22 -14.80 50.01 24.25
N ASN A 23 -15.67 50.96 23.88
CA ASN A 23 -16.41 50.90 22.62
C ASN A 23 -15.49 51.44 21.53
N GLN A 24 -14.65 50.57 20.98
CA GLN A 24 -13.88 50.89 19.79
C GLN A 24 -14.83 50.86 18.58
N GLN A 25 -15.58 51.95 18.39
CA GLN A 25 -16.23 52.23 17.11
C GLN A 25 -15.12 52.53 16.10
N THR A 26 -14.66 51.48 15.41
CA THR A 26 -13.81 51.59 14.22
C THR A 26 -14.50 52.54 13.24
N SER A 27 -13.77 53.55 12.76
CA SER A 27 -14.29 54.52 11.80
C SER A 27 -14.73 53.81 10.50
N PRO A 28 -15.75 54.31 9.77
CA PRO A 28 -16.20 53.67 8.53
C PRO A 28 -15.08 53.53 7.47
N SER A 29 -14.10 54.44 7.48
CA SER A 29 -12.92 54.36 6.61
C SER A 29 -11.93 53.26 7.01
N GLU A 30 -11.77 52.98 8.32
CA GLU A 30 -10.91 51.88 8.80
C GLU A 30 -11.53 50.51 8.52
N LYS A 31 -12.87 50.39 8.64
CA LYS A 31 -13.58 49.14 8.31
C LYS A 31 -13.43 48.79 6.83
N LEU A 32 -13.56 49.77 5.94
CA LEU A 32 -13.39 49.58 4.50
C LEU A 32 -11.96 49.16 4.13
N LEU A 33 -10.96 49.76 4.80
CA LEU A 33 -9.55 49.38 4.63
C LEU A 33 -9.26 47.96 5.10
N LEU A 34 -9.86 47.52 6.22
CA LEU A 34 -9.66 46.19 6.78
C LEU A 34 -10.33 45.10 5.94
N GLU A 35 -11.52 45.40 5.38
CA GLU A 35 -12.18 44.55 4.39
C GLU A 35 -11.32 44.36 3.14
N ASP A 36 -10.79 45.45 2.56
CA ASP A 36 -9.96 45.37 1.36
C ASP A 36 -8.66 44.60 1.61
N GLN A 37 -8.05 44.73 2.79
CA GLN A 37 -6.89 43.91 3.19
C GLN A 37 -7.24 42.42 3.28
N MET A 38 -8.39 42.08 3.88
CA MET A 38 -8.85 40.69 3.95
C MET A 38 -9.16 40.13 2.57
N ARG A 39 -9.84 40.88 1.71
CA ARG A 39 -10.12 40.47 0.32
C ARG A 39 -8.83 40.22 -0.46
N ARG A 40 -7.80 41.07 -0.30
CA ARG A 40 -6.48 40.89 -0.94
C ARG A 40 -5.76 39.64 -0.44
N LYS A 41 -5.75 39.40 0.88
CA LYS A 41 -5.17 38.18 1.47
C LYS A 41 -5.85 36.92 0.90
N LEU A 42 -7.17 36.91 0.83
CA LEU A 42 -7.97 35.80 0.29
C LEU A 42 -7.72 35.60 -1.21
N LYS A 43 -7.80 36.67 -2.00
CA LYS A 43 -7.54 36.63 -3.45
C LYS A 43 -6.13 36.11 -3.73
N PHE A 44 -5.14 36.57 -2.98
CA PHE A 44 -3.78 36.06 -3.08
C PHE A 44 -3.68 34.59 -2.68
N PHE A 45 -4.43 34.11 -1.69
CA PHE A 45 -4.41 32.70 -1.29
C PHE A 45 -4.90 31.76 -2.39
N PHE A 46 -6.02 32.09 -3.05
CA PHE A 46 -6.64 31.25 -4.09
C PHE A 46 -6.00 31.38 -5.49
N MET A 47 -5.14 32.38 -5.71
CA MET A 47 -4.41 32.53 -6.97
C MET A 47 -3.48 31.35 -7.32
N ASN A 48 -3.31 31.10 -8.61
CA ASN A 48 -2.39 30.10 -9.13
C ASN A 48 -0.92 30.45 -8.80
N PRO A 49 0.00 29.46 -8.69
CA PRO A 49 1.41 29.72 -8.43
C PRO A 49 2.07 30.64 -9.46
N CYS A 50 1.70 30.54 -10.74
CA CYS A 50 2.19 31.43 -11.78
C CYS A 50 1.67 32.86 -11.57
N GLU A 51 0.39 33.04 -11.27
CA GLU A 51 -0.19 34.36 -10.96
C GLU A 51 0.44 35.00 -9.72
N LYS A 52 0.73 34.19 -8.69
CA LYS A 52 1.46 34.63 -7.49
C LYS A 52 2.87 35.11 -7.83
N PHE A 53 3.54 34.47 -8.79
CA PHE A 53 4.84 34.91 -9.29
C PHE A 53 4.73 36.26 -10.01
N TRP A 54 3.75 36.43 -10.89
CA TRP A 54 3.51 37.72 -11.56
C TRP A 54 3.17 38.84 -10.56
N ALA A 55 2.36 38.54 -9.54
CA ALA A 55 1.95 39.52 -8.53
C ALA A 55 3.09 39.98 -7.61
N ARG A 56 3.90 39.03 -7.08
CA ARG A 56 4.93 39.35 -6.06
C ARG A 56 6.38 39.25 -6.54
N GLY A 57 6.66 38.71 -7.72
CA GLY A 57 8.04 38.50 -8.22
C GLY A 57 8.84 37.43 -7.49
N ARG A 58 8.22 36.66 -6.58
CA ARG A 58 8.89 35.62 -5.78
C ARG A 58 9.03 34.32 -6.57
N LYS A 59 10.28 33.91 -6.88
CA LYS A 59 10.59 32.67 -7.61
C LYS A 59 9.82 31.45 -7.04
N PRO A 60 9.17 30.62 -7.89
CA PRO A 60 8.28 29.54 -7.45
C PRO A 60 9.05 28.27 -7.02
N TRP A 61 9.88 28.37 -5.99
CA TRP A 61 10.69 27.26 -5.47
C TRP A 61 9.86 26.02 -5.06
N LYS A 62 8.63 26.22 -4.59
CA LYS A 62 7.70 25.12 -4.27
C LYS A 62 7.34 24.26 -5.47
N LEU A 63 7.25 24.84 -6.67
CA LEU A 63 6.96 24.07 -7.89
C LEU A 63 8.22 23.31 -8.33
N ALA A 64 9.38 23.98 -8.30
CA ALA A 64 10.65 23.38 -8.68
C ALA A 64 11.00 22.16 -7.81
N ILE A 65 10.84 22.25 -6.48
CA ILE A 65 11.12 21.12 -5.58
C ILE A 65 10.17 19.95 -5.80
N GLN A 66 8.92 20.19 -6.20
CA GLN A 66 7.97 19.12 -6.49
C GLN A 66 8.29 18.42 -7.81
N ILE A 67 8.69 19.17 -8.84
CA ILE A 67 9.16 18.59 -10.11
C ILE A 67 10.42 17.76 -9.87
N LEU A 68 11.37 18.28 -9.09
CA LEU A 68 12.56 17.54 -8.68
C LEU A 68 12.18 16.26 -7.92
N LYS A 69 11.25 16.35 -6.97
CA LYS A 69 10.75 15.19 -6.21
C LYS A 69 10.18 14.12 -7.15
N ILE A 70 9.33 14.49 -8.11
CA ILE A 70 8.73 13.54 -9.07
C ILE A 70 9.82 12.75 -9.80
N ALA A 71 10.83 13.44 -10.33
CA ALA A 71 11.94 12.79 -11.03
C ALA A 71 12.74 11.88 -10.09
N MET A 72 13.11 12.39 -8.90
CA MET A 72 13.92 11.68 -7.92
C MET A 72 13.25 10.40 -7.42
N VAL A 73 11.98 10.47 -7.01
CA VAL A 73 11.22 9.30 -6.52
C VAL A 73 10.99 8.28 -7.63
N THR A 74 10.73 8.73 -8.86
CA THR A 74 10.55 7.81 -9.99
C THR A 74 11.85 7.08 -10.33
N ILE A 75 12.98 7.79 -10.37
CA ILE A 75 14.30 7.18 -10.60
C ILE A 75 14.62 6.21 -9.45
N GLN A 76 14.34 6.57 -8.20
CA GLN A 76 14.52 5.71 -7.04
C GLN A 76 13.74 4.39 -7.17
N LEU A 77 12.47 4.47 -7.57
CA LEU A 77 11.60 3.31 -7.74
C LEU A 77 12.09 2.42 -8.88
N VAL A 78 12.50 2.99 -10.01
CA VAL A 78 13.00 2.22 -11.17
C VAL A 78 14.28 1.47 -10.81
N LEU A 79 15.24 2.14 -10.16
CA LEU A 79 16.49 1.51 -9.72
C LEU A 79 16.23 0.39 -8.70
N PHE A 80 15.36 0.65 -7.72
CA PHE A 80 14.96 -0.36 -6.75
C PHE A 80 14.21 -1.54 -7.40
N GLY A 81 13.31 -1.26 -8.34
CA GLY A 81 12.52 -2.26 -9.05
C GLY A 81 13.38 -3.20 -9.89
N LEU A 82 14.41 -2.67 -10.57
CA LEU A 82 15.35 -3.50 -11.34
C LEU A 82 16.15 -4.45 -10.42
N SER A 83 16.63 -3.95 -9.28
CA SER A 83 17.33 -4.79 -8.29
C SER A 83 16.41 -5.85 -7.70
N ASN A 84 15.21 -5.46 -7.26
CA ASN A 84 14.23 -6.38 -6.70
C ASN A 84 13.78 -7.45 -7.70
N GLN A 85 13.58 -7.08 -8.97
CA GLN A 85 13.22 -8.03 -10.03
C GLN A 85 14.29 -9.12 -10.19
N MET A 86 15.58 -8.77 -10.14
CA MET A 86 16.66 -9.76 -10.22
C MET A 86 16.63 -10.75 -9.04
N VAL A 87 16.36 -10.25 -7.83
CA VAL A 87 16.23 -11.09 -6.62
C VAL A 87 15.05 -12.05 -6.75
N VAL A 88 13.89 -11.55 -7.17
CA VAL A 88 12.67 -12.35 -7.35
C VAL A 88 12.85 -13.39 -8.44
N THR A 89 13.37 -13.02 -9.61
CA THR A 89 13.65 -13.98 -10.69
C THR A 89 14.64 -15.04 -10.24
N PHE A 90 15.70 -14.67 -9.50
CA PHE A 90 16.63 -15.67 -8.95
C PHE A 90 15.93 -16.62 -7.96
N LYS A 91 15.03 -16.12 -7.10
CA LYS A 91 14.24 -16.97 -6.21
C LYS A 91 13.32 -17.92 -6.98
N GLU A 92 12.59 -17.42 -7.96
CA GLU A 92 11.62 -18.19 -8.74
C GLU A 92 12.29 -19.30 -9.55
N GLU A 93 13.36 -18.99 -10.29
CA GLU A 93 14.11 -19.95 -11.10
C GLU A 93 14.72 -21.07 -10.23
N ASN A 94 15.30 -20.72 -9.07
CA ASN A 94 15.80 -21.73 -8.13
C ASN A 94 14.67 -22.58 -7.54
N THR A 95 13.53 -21.97 -7.22
CA THR A 95 12.37 -22.72 -6.70
C THR A 95 11.85 -23.72 -7.73
N ILE A 96 11.78 -23.34 -9.01
CA ILE A 96 11.43 -24.25 -10.11
C ILE A 96 12.47 -25.37 -10.22
N ALA A 97 13.78 -25.04 -10.18
CA ALA A 97 14.83 -26.04 -10.21
C ALA A 97 14.74 -27.03 -9.04
N PHE A 98 14.45 -26.56 -7.82
CA PHE A 98 14.25 -27.42 -6.65
C PHE A 98 13.03 -28.33 -6.78
N LYS A 99 11.91 -27.84 -7.35
CA LYS A 99 10.75 -28.70 -7.65
C LYS A 99 11.15 -29.85 -8.57
N HIS A 100 11.88 -29.58 -9.66
CA HIS A 100 12.35 -30.62 -10.58
C HIS A 100 13.39 -31.58 -9.97
N LEU A 101 14.24 -31.10 -9.05
CA LEU A 101 15.26 -31.92 -8.40
C LEU A 101 14.69 -32.83 -7.31
N PHE A 102 13.77 -32.33 -6.48
CA PHE A 102 13.30 -33.03 -5.28
C PHE A 102 11.94 -33.70 -5.43
N LEU A 103 11.10 -33.29 -6.38
CA LEU A 103 9.78 -33.90 -6.62
C LEU A 103 9.83 -34.89 -7.79
N LYS A 104 9.61 -36.17 -7.51
CA LYS A 104 9.62 -37.25 -8.52
C LYS A 104 8.49 -37.06 -9.53
N GLY A 105 8.82 -36.94 -10.82
CA GLY A 105 7.82 -36.83 -11.88
C GLY A 105 7.04 -35.51 -11.89
N TYR A 106 7.60 -34.45 -11.31
CA TYR A 106 7.03 -33.10 -11.41
C TYR A 106 7.04 -32.61 -12.87
N MET A 107 5.96 -31.95 -13.28
CA MET A 107 5.81 -31.32 -14.59
C MET A 107 5.34 -29.87 -14.40
N ASP A 108 5.84 -28.97 -15.25
CA ASP A 108 5.50 -27.56 -15.17
C ASP A 108 3.97 -27.34 -15.26
N ARG A 109 3.43 -26.49 -14.37
CA ARG A 109 1.99 -26.11 -14.24
C ARG A 109 1.09 -27.07 -13.45
N MET A 110 1.62 -28.06 -12.74
CA MET A 110 0.83 -28.94 -11.86
C MET A 110 0.78 -28.52 -10.39
N ASP A 111 1.22 -27.31 -10.03
CA ASP A 111 1.46 -26.87 -8.64
C ASP A 111 0.30 -27.15 -7.66
N ASP A 112 -0.95 -26.89 -8.04
CA ASP A 112 -2.12 -27.14 -7.15
C ASP A 112 -2.68 -28.56 -7.24
N THR A 113 -2.24 -29.33 -8.24
CA THR A 113 -2.76 -30.66 -8.57
C THR A 113 -1.83 -31.81 -8.20
N TYR A 114 -0.55 -31.53 -7.96
CA TYR A 114 0.45 -32.53 -7.65
C TYR A 114 0.18 -33.20 -6.30
N ALA A 115 -0.13 -34.49 -6.36
CA ALA A 115 -0.57 -35.27 -5.22
C ALA A 115 -0.33 -36.76 -5.44
N VAL A 116 -0.23 -37.49 -4.35
CA VAL A 116 -0.02 -38.93 -4.32
C VAL A 116 -1.22 -39.62 -3.69
N TYR A 117 -1.51 -40.85 -4.17
CA TYR A 117 -2.72 -41.61 -3.82
C TYR A 117 -2.42 -42.97 -3.18
N THR A 118 -1.18 -43.46 -3.21
CA THR A 118 -0.81 -44.76 -2.62
C THR A 118 0.27 -44.61 -1.54
N GLN A 119 0.26 -45.50 -0.55
CA GLN A 119 1.24 -45.47 0.54
C GLN A 119 2.67 -45.69 0.03
N ASN A 120 2.85 -46.61 -0.92
CA ASN A 120 4.14 -46.91 -1.52
C ASN A 120 4.70 -45.69 -2.27
N ASP A 121 3.87 -44.97 -3.02
CA ASP A 121 4.29 -43.76 -3.72
C ASP A 121 4.74 -42.66 -2.74
N VAL A 122 4.17 -42.59 -1.53
CA VAL A 122 4.61 -41.64 -0.49
C VAL A 122 6.02 -41.98 -0.01
N TYR A 123 6.27 -43.24 0.32
CA TYR A 123 7.61 -43.70 0.71
C TYR A 123 8.63 -43.51 -0.41
N ASP A 124 8.25 -43.83 -1.65
CA ASP A 124 9.06 -43.63 -2.85
C ASP A 124 9.42 -42.15 -3.03
N GLN A 125 8.48 -41.25 -2.81
CA GLN A 125 8.69 -39.81 -2.95
C GLN A 125 9.66 -39.28 -1.89
N ILE A 126 9.47 -39.68 -0.63
CA ILE A 126 10.35 -39.29 0.49
C ILE A 126 11.77 -39.81 0.24
N THR A 127 11.88 -41.08 -0.14
CA THR A 127 13.16 -41.73 -0.44
C THR A 127 13.84 -41.07 -1.64
N PHE A 128 13.08 -40.71 -2.68
CA PHE A 128 13.60 -39.98 -3.83
C PHE A 128 14.15 -38.61 -3.43
N ALA A 129 13.38 -37.80 -2.69
CA ALA A 129 13.81 -36.48 -2.24
C ALA A 129 15.08 -36.57 -1.37
N MET A 130 15.14 -37.54 -0.47
CA MET A 130 16.32 -37.78 0.37
C MET A 130 17.56 -38.18 -0.46
N ASN A 131 17.43 -39.13 -1.38
CA ASN A 131 18.54 -39.56 -2.23
C ASN A 131 19.06 -38.39 -3.10
N ARG A 132 18.14 -37.58 -3.64
CA ARG A 132 18.47 -36.37 -4.40
C ARG A 132 19.15 -35.31 -3.55
N TYR A 133 18.74 -35.17 -2.28
CA TYR A 133 19.43 -34.32 -1.32
C TYR A 133 20.86 -34.81 -1.09
N LEU A 134 21.10 -36.11 -0.87
CA LEU A 134 22.45 -36.63 -0.62
C LEU A 134 23.37 -36.51 -1.85
N GLU A 135 22.83 -36.74 -3.05
CA GLU A 135 23.56 -36.68 -4.33
C GLU A 135 23.61 -35.27 -4.96
N LEU A 136 23.10 -34.24 -4.27
CA LEU A 136 22.88 -32.90 -4.84
C LEU A 136 24.11 -32.35 -5.58
N ARG A 137 25.32 -32.52 -5.02
CA ARG A 137 26.57 -32.03 -5.61
C ARG A 137 26.91 -32.65 -6.96
N ASN A 138 26.45 -33.87 -7.23
CA ASN A 138 26.75 -34.60 -8.46
C ASN A 138 25.68 -34.35 -9.54
N ILE A 139 24.43 -34.13 -9.15
CA ILE A 139 23.28 -34.02 -10.07
C ILE A 139 22.94 -32.58 -10.43
N SER A 140 23.18 -31.62 -9.53
CA SER A 140 22.77 -30.24 -9.70
C SER A 140 23.67 -29.51 -10.69
N VAL A 141 23.06 -28.73 -11.58
CA VAL A 141 23.76 -27.79 -12.46
C VAL A 141 24.12 -26.49 -11.72
N GLY A 142 23.30 -26.10 -10.75
CA GLY A 142 23.47 -24.88 -9.96
C GLY A 142 24.61 -24.98 -8.94
N ASN A 143 25.11 -23.83 -8.50
CA ASN A 143 26.17 -23.68 -7.48
C ASN A 143 25.66 -23.92 -6.05
N HIS A 144 24.79 -24.91 -5.86
CA HIS A 144 24.17 -25.21 -4.58
C HIS A 144 25.13 -25.95 -3.65
N ALA A 145 25.18 -25.52 -2.39
CA ALA A 145 25.98 -26.15 -1.35
C ALA A 145 25.18 -26.31 -0.06
N TYR A 146 25.52 -27.31 0.76
CA TYR A 146 24.94 -27.44 2.10
C TYR A 146 25.49 -26.34 3.02
N GLU A 147 24.67 -25.92 3.99
CA GLU A 147 25.15 -25.04 5.06
C GLU A 147 26.13 -25.80 5.97
N ASN A 148 27.31 -25.23 6.23
CA ASN A 148 28.29 -25.82 7.14
C ASN A 148 28.23 -25.11 8.51
N LYS A 149 27.99 -25.86 9.59
CA LYS A 149 28.17 -25.38 10.98
C LYS A 149 29.44 -26.00 11.56
N GLY A 150 30.58 -25.40 11.22
CA GLY A 150 31.90 -25.91 11.63
C GLY A 150 32.30 -27.17 10.85
N THR A 151 32.51 -28.29 11.55
CA THR A 151 32.89 -29.58 10.93
C THR A 151 31.71 -30.42 10.46
N LYS A 152 30.47 -30.07 10.85
CA LYS A 152 29.25 -30.79 10.46
C LYS A 152 28.47 -30.00 9.40
N GLN A 153 28.03 -30.72 8.37
CA GLN A 153 27.12 -30.19 7.35
C GLN A 153 25.69 -30.18 7.90
N SER A 154 24.84 -29.29 7.38
CA SER A 154 23.44 -29.21 7.78
C SER A 154 22.75 -30.53 7.45
N ALA A 155 22.10 -31.12 8.45
CA ALA A 155 21.26 -32.28 8.26
C ALA A 155 19.93 -31.88 7.59
N MET A 156 19.35 -32.82 6.85
CA MET A 156 17.96 -32.79 6.43
C MET A 156 17.09 -33.31 7.56
N ALA A 157 16.12 -32.52 8.01
CA ALA A 157 15.14 -32.91 9.02
C ALA A 157 13.92 -33.51 8.33
N ILE A 158 13.50 -34.70 8.73
CA ILE A 158 12.27 -35.36 8.29
C ILE A 158 11.37 -35.43 9.51
N CYS A 159 10.35 -34.58 9.58
CA CYS A 159 9.43 -34.49 10.68
C CYS A 159 8.07 -35.05 10.28
N GLN A 160 7.50 -35.91 11.12
CA GLN A 160 6.12 -36.36 11.00
C GLN A 160 5.28 -35.72 12.10
N HIS A 161 4.10 -35.25 11.72
CA HIS A 161 3.10 -34.71 12.63
C HIS A 161 1.88 -35.62 12.58
N PHE A 162 1.51 -36.18 13.72
CA PHE A 162 0.40 -37.13 13.82
C PHE A 162 -0.38 -36.91 15.12
N TYR A 163 -1.64 -37.36 15.13
CA TYR A 163 -2.47 -37.33 16.32
C TYR A 163 -1.93 -38.27 17.40
N LYS A 164 -1.80 -37.79 18.64
CA LYS A 164 -1.25 -38.54 19.78
C LYS A 164 -1.97 -39.86 20.05
N GLN A 165 -3.28 -39.89 19.86
CA GLN A 165 -4.09 -41.11 19.85
C GLN A 165 -5.10 -41.00 18.72
N GLY A 166 -5.24 -42.05 17.91
CA GLY A 166 -6.22 -42.07 16.82
C GLY A 166 -6.53 -43.50 16.40
N SER A 167 -7.64 -44.03 16.88
CA SER A 167 -8.21 -45.28 16.38
C SER A 167 -9.41 -44.93 15.51
N ILE A 168 -9.30 -45.18 14.21
CA ILE A 168 -10.35 -44.89 13.23
C ILE A 168 -10.77 -46.22 12.60
N CYS A 169 -11.99 -46.66 12.88
CA CYS A 169 -12.55 -47.90 12.35
C CYS A 169 -13.82 -47.59 11.54
N PRO A 170 -13.69 -47.16 10.27
CA PRO A 170 -14.84 -46.79 9.45
C PRO A 170 -15.78 -47.97 9.19
N GLY A 171 -15.29 -49.22 9.23
CA GLY A 171 -16.14 -50.40 9.09
C GLY A 171 -17.12 -50.63 10.25
N ASN A 172 -16.83 -50.06 11.43
CA ASN A 172 -17.69 -50.13 12.62
C ASN A 172 -18.37 -48.77 12.92
N ASP A 173 -18.17 -47.75 12.07
CA ASP A 173 -18.60 -46.36 12.31
C ASP A 173 -18.12 -45.75 13.65
N THR A 174 -16.99 -46.23 14.19
CA THR A 174 -16.41 -45.77 15.47
C THR A 174 -15.05 -45.11 15.29
N PHE A 175 -14.80 -44.03 16.02
CA PHE A 175 -13.49 -43.39 16.12
C PHE A 175 -13.22 -42.89 17.54
N ASP A 176 -11.95 -42.89 17.94
CA ASP A 176 -11.44 -42.29 19.17
C ASP A 176 -10.13 -41.53 18.83
N ILE A 177 -10.16 -40.21 18.93
CA ILE A 177 -9.06 -39.32 18.48
C ILE A 177 -8.78 -38.28 19.56
N ASP A 178 -7.51 -38.16 19.93
CA ASP A 178 -6.97 -37.02 20.66
C ASP A 178 -6.42 -36.01 19.64
N PRO A 179 -6.97 -34.78 19.56
CA PRO A 179 -6.54 -33.78 18.60
C PRO A 179 -5.15 -33.19 18.90
N GLU A 180 -4.52 -33.54 20.03
CA GLU A 180 -3.13 -33.14 20.33
C GLU A 180 -2.17 -33.70 19.26
N ILE A 181 -1.38 -32.81 18.64
CA ILE A 181 -0.42 -33.16 17.60
C ILE A 181 0.94 -33.43 18.24
N GLU A 182 1.46 -34.63 18.04
CA GLU A 182 2.82 -35.01 18.41
C GLU A 182 3.74 -34.92 17.19
N THR A 183 4.99 -34.51 17.41
CA THR A 183 5.98 -34.34 16.35
C THR A 183 7.19 -35.21 16.63
N GLU A 184 7.57 -36.03 15.65
CA GLU A 184 8.77 -36.86 15.69
C GLU A 184 9.64 -36.54 14.48
N CYS A 185 10.91 -36.20 14.73
CA CYS A 185 11.84 -35.76 13.68
C CYS A 185 13.10 -36.64 13.62
N PHE A 186 13.52 -36.95 12.40
CA PHE A 186 14.75 -37.66 12.08
C PHE A 186 15.70 -36.73 11.34
N PHE A 187 17.00 -36.83 11.59
CA PHE A 187 18.02 -35.98 10.97
C PHE A 187 18.98 -36.82 10.14
N VAL A 188 19.14 -36.46 8.87
CA VAL A 188 20.01 -37.14 7.91
C VAL A 188 21.20 -36.22 7.56
N GLU A 189 22.42 -36.58 7.99
CA GLU A 189 23.63 -35.82 7.70
C GLU A 189 24.23 -36.19 6.31
N PRO A 190 24.59 -35.23 5.45
CA PRO A 190 25.24 -35.53 4.17
C PRO A 190 26.71 -35.92 4.36
N GLY A 191 27.07 -37.14 3.93
CA GLY A 191 28.44 -37.67 4.01
C GLY A 191 28.56 -39.00 4.76
N GLU A 192 27.51 -39.46 5.43
CA GLU A 192 27.42 -40.87 5.82
C GLU A 192 27.24 -41.70 4.55
N ALA A 193 28.23 -42.53 4.24
CA ALA A 193 28.11 -43.52 3.18
C ALA A 193 27.03 -44.53 3.60
N PHE A 194 25.78 -44.25 3.26
CA PHE A 194 24.72 -45.24 3.31
C PHE A 194 25.15 -46.39 2.41
N HIS A 195 25.57 -47.50 3.01
CA HIS A 195 26.00 -48.68 2.28
C HIS A 195 24.93 -49.03 1.22
N ILE A 196 25.36 -49.06 -0.04
CA ILE A 196 24.61 -49.61 -1.17
C ILE A 196 24.59 -51.13 -0.99
N GLY A 197 23.82 -51.58 0.00
CA GLY A 197 23.31 -52.94 0.10
C GLY A 197 22.03 -53.05 -0.74
N THR A 198 21.81 -54.24 -1.28
CA THR A 198 20.75 -54.67 -2.19
C THR A 198 19.35 -54.10 -1.88
N SER A 199 18.63 -53.81 -2.98
CA SER A 199 17.21 -53.47 -3.03
C SER A 199 16.40 -54.41 -2.12
N GLU A 200 15.77 -53.90 -1.05
CA GLU A 200 14.67 -54.49 -0.24
C GLU A 200 14.78 -54.29 1.29
N GLU A 201 15.86 -53.73 1.84
CA GLU A 201 15.89 -53.36 3.27
C GLU A 201 15.63 -51.86 3.45
N ASN A 202 14.52 -51.52 4.12
CA ASN A 202 14.12 -50.16 4.50
C ASN A 202 15.30 -49.40 5.14
N LYS A 203 15.97 -48.52 4.37
CA LYS A 203 17.19 -47.81 4.78
C LYS A 203 16.98 -46.78 5.90
N LEU A 204 15.73 -46.54 6.29
CA LEU A 204 15.32 -45.82 7.48
C LEU A 204 14.30 -46.69 8.22
N ASN A 205 14.42 -46.83 9.53
CA ASN A 205 13.35 -47.36 10.40
C ASN A 205 12.21 -46.32 10.52
N PHE A 206 11.72 -45.83 9.39
CA PHE A 206 10.72 -44.78 9.30
C PHE A 206 9.37 -45.41 8.94
N THR A 207 8.50 -45.55 9.93
CA THR A 207 7.16 -46.12 9.76
C THR A 207 6.12 -45.04 9.94
N LEU A 208 5.39 -44.74 8.87
CA LEU A 208 4.26 -43.81 8.87
C LEU A 208 2.96 -44.55 9.21
N ASP A 209 2.26 -44.10 10.25
CA ASP A 209 0.87 -44.47 10.49
C ASP A 209 -0.07 -43.50 9.76
N PHE A 210 -0.47 -43.85 8.54
CA PHE A 210 -1.30 -43.02 7.67
C PHE A 210 -2.69 -42.67 8.25
N HIS A 211 -3.19 -43.43 9.22
CA HIS A 211 -4.50 -43.16 9.82
C HIS A 211 -4.42 -41.98 10.80
N ARG A 212 -3.30 -41.85 11.49
CA ARG A 212 -3.03 -40.78 12.47
C ARG A 212 -2.24 -39.61 11.88
N LEU A 213 -1.64 -39.80 10.71
CA LEU A 213 -0.75 -38.84 10.07
C LEU A 213 -1.50 -37.59 9.58
N VAL A 214 -1.05 -36.43 10.07
CA VAL A 214 -1.57 -35.11 9.67
C VAL A 214 -0.70 -34.54 8.54
N THR A 215 0.61 -34.44 8.76
CA THR A 215 1.58 -33.95 7.77
C THR A 215 2.94 -34.62 7.91
N VAL A 216 3.70 -34.69 6.82
CA VAL A 216 5.15 -34.98 6.84
C VAL A 216 5.87 -33.80 6.23
N GLU A 217 6.94 -33.34 6.87
CA GLU A 217 7.74 -32.19 6.45
C GLU A 217 9.20 -32.60 6.29
N LEU A 218 9.78 -32.30 5.13
CA LEU A 218 11.20 -32.49 4.87
C LEU A 218 11.84 -31.11 4.78
N GLN A 219 12.63 -30.76 5.79
CA GLN A 219 13.23 -29.44 5.92
C GLN A 219 14.75 -29.50 5.82
N PHE A 220 15.33 -28.69 4.93
CA PHE A 220 16.79 -28.58 4.79
C PHE A 220 17.21 -27.22 4.24
N LYS A 221 18.49 -26.90 4.41
CA LYS A 221 19.06 -25.61 4.01
C LYS A 221 20.11 -25.77 2.92
N LEU A 222 20.00 -24.96 1.87
CA LEU A 222 20.96 -24.86 0.79
C LEU A 222 21.45 -23.42 0.64
N LYS A 223 22.72 -23.26 0.28
CA LYS A 223 23.33 -21.98 -0.07
C LYS A 223 23.51 -21.90 -1.57
N ALA A 224 23.29 -20.72 -2.15
CA ALA A 224 23.68 -20.41 -3.51
C ALA A 224 24.19 -18.97 -3.61
N ILE A 225 24.92 -18.67 -4.68
CA ILE A 225 25.45 -17.33 -4.93
C ILE A 225 24.84 -16.81 -6.23
N ASN A 226 24.23 -15.64 -6.19
CA ASN A 226 23.73 -15.00 -7.40
C ASN A 226 24.86 -14.26 -8.13
N LEU A 227 25.28 -14.81 -9.27
CA LEU A 227 26.33 -14.23 -10.10
C LEU A 227 25.82 -13.15 -11.07
N GLN A 228 24.49 -13.01 -11.25
CA GLN A 228 23.91 -12.04 -12.17
C GLN A 228 24.09 -10.58 -11.70
N THR A 229 24.18 -10.36 -10.39
CA THR A 229 24.40 -9.03 -9.79
C THR A 229 25.77 -8.46 -10.15
N VAL A 230 26.78 -9.31 -10.35
CA VAL A 230 28.13 -8.90 -10.77
C VAL A 230 28.12 -8.17 -12.12
N ARG A 231 27.25 -8.59 -13.05
CA ARG A 231 27.09 -7.92 -14.36
C ARG A 231 26.53 -6.50 -14.23
N HIS A 232 25.78 -6.24 -13.16
CA HIS A 232 25.15 -4.96 -12.87
C HIS A 232 26.00 -4.07 -11.95
N GLN A 233 27.27 -4.44 -11.72
CA GLN A 233 28.18 -3.72 -10.82
C GLN A 233 27.64 -3.62 -9.39
N GLU A 234 26.85 -4.60 -8.97
CA GLU A 234 26.44 -4.83 -7.59
C GLU A 234 27.23 -6.02 -7.02
N LEU A 235 27.37 -6.07 -5.70
CA LEU A 235 28.08 -7.18 -5.05
C LEU A 235 27.24 -8.47 -5.16
N PRO A 236 27.87 -9.64 -5.34
CA PRO A 236 27.18 -10.92 -5.28
C PRO A 236 26.67 -11.15 -3.86
N ASP A 237 25.37 -11.38 -3.74
CA ASP A 237 24.75 -11.75 -2.48
C ASP A 237 24.74 -13.27 -2.31
N CYS A 238 24.94 -13.69 -1.07
CA CYS A 238 24.85 -15.09 -0.65
C CYS A 238 23.41 -15.37 -0.20
N TYR A 239 22.77 -16.35 -0.83
CA TYR A 239 21.40 -16.75 -0.55
C TYR A 239 21.39 -18.04 0.26
N ASP A 240 20.70 -18.00 1.39
CA ASP A 240 20.37 -19.16 2.20
C ASP A 240 18.90 -19.52 1.92
N PHE A 241 18.69 -20.61 1.20
CA PHE A 241 17.39 -21.21 0.90
C PHE A 241 17.03 -22.22 1.98
N THR A 242 15.90 -22.02 2.64
CA THR A 242 15.29 -22.99 3.55
C THR A 242 14.14 -23.64 2.80
N LEU A 243 14.34 -24.91 2.43
CA LEU A 243 13.38 -25.68 1.67
C LEU A 243 12.55 -26.53 2.62
N THR A 244 11.24 -26.50 2.42
CA THR A 244 10.27 -27.32 3.16
C THR A 244 9.38 -28.04 2.16
N ILE A 245 9.53 -29.36 2.08
CA ILE A 245 8.62 -30.20 1.28
C ILE A 245 7.53 -30.70 2.22
N THR A 246 6.29 -30.31 1.99
CA THR A 246 5.16 -30.69 2.83
C THR A 246 4.30 -31.74 2.13
N PHE A 247 3.98 -32.80 2.86
CA PHE A 247 3.01 -33.83 2.49
C PHE A 247 1.75 -33.60 3.33
N ASP A 248 0.73 -32.97 2.74
CA ASP A 248 -0.49 -32.56 3.44
C ASP A 248 -1.57 -33.65 3.37
N ASN A 249 -1.88 -34.24 4.52
CA ASN A 249 -2.94 -35.22 4.72
C ASN A 249 -4.08 -34.72 5.63
N LYS A 250 -4.16 -33.41 5.94
CA LYS A 250 -5.16 -32.85 6.87
C LYS A 250 -6.62 -33.17 6.51
N ALA A 251 -6.91 -33.35 5.22
CA ALA A 251 -8.25 -33.68 4.75
C ALA A 251 -8.60 -35.17 4.88
N HIS A 252 -7.64 -36.06 5.14
CA HIS A 252 -7.79 -37.52 5.20
C HIS A 252 -8.64 -38.11 4.06
N SER A 253 -8.48 -37.57 2.84
CA SER A 253 -9.31 -37.92 1.68
C SER A 253 -8.73 -39.03 0.80
N GLY A 254 -7.63 -39.67 1.23
CA GLY A 254 -6.87 -40.61 0.41
C GLY A 254 -6.02 -39.94 -0.69
N ARG A 255 -5.96 -38.61 -0.70
CA ARG A 255 -5.09 -37.80 -1.57
C ARG A 255 -4.17 -36.94 -0.71
N ILE A 256 -2.88 -37.25 -0.73
CA ILE A 256 -1.85 -36.46 -0.06
C ILE A 256 -1.29 -35.44 -1.04
N LYS A 257 -1.48 -34.15 -0.75
CA LYS A 257 -0.94 -33.08 -1.59
C LYS A 257 0.52 -32.85 -1.24
N ILE A 258 1.35 -32.58 -2.23
CA ILE A 258 2.77 -32.33 -2.01
C ILE A 258 3.09 -30.93 -2.51
N SER A 259 3.60 -30.07 -1.63
CA SER A 259 4.13 -28.76 -1.99
C SER A 259 5.61 -28.67 -1.62
N LEU A 260 6.34 -27.82 -2.34
CA LEU A 260 7.69 -27.41 -1.99
C LEU A 260 7.67 -25.90 -1.82
N ASP A 261 7.91 -25.48 -0.58
CA ASP A 261 8.00 -24.09 -0.18
C ASP A 261 9.47 -23.72 0.04
N ASN A 262 9.80 -22.48 -0.29
CA ASN A 262 11.17 -21.99 -0.30
C ASN A 262 11.25 -20.60 0.35
N ASP A 263 11.80 -20.56 1.55
CA ASP A 263 12.07 -19.33 2.29
C ASP A 263 13.51 -18.90 2.10
N ILE A 264 13.71 -17.64 1.68
CA ILE A 264 15.03 -17.10 1.41
C ILE A 264 15.49 -16.17 2.52
N SER A 265 16.77 -16.26 2.86
CA SER A 265 17.47 -15.24 3.64
C SER A 265 18.71 -14.79 2.89
N ILE A 266 18.87 -13.48 2.77
CA ILE A 266 19.94 -12.84 1.99
C ILE A 266 21.00 -12.37 2.97
N GLN A 267 22.26 -12.74 2.73
CA GLN A 267 23.40 -12.38 3.58
C GLN A 267 24.59 -11.88 2.74
N GLU A 268 25.48 -11.13 3.37
CA GLU A 268 26.77 -10.77 2.76
C GLU A 268 27.70 -11.97 2.70
N CYS A 269 28.32 -12.18 1.54
CA CYS A 269 29.41 -13.13 1.42
C CYS A 269 30.64 -12.60 2.18
N LYS A 270 31.22 -13.43 3.06
CA LYS A 270 32.31 -13.03 3.99
C LYS A 270 33.57 -12.53 3.29
N ASP A 271 34.02 -13.28 2.28
CA ASP A 271 35.22 -12.98 1.51
C ASP A 271 34.88 -13.02 0.02
N TRP A 272 34.96 -11.89 -0.66
CA TRP A 272 34.74 -11.80 -2.11
C TRP A 272 35.90 -11.05 -2.78
N HIS A 273 36.30 -11.50 -3.97
CA HIS A 273 37.30 -10.83 -4.78
C HIS A 273 36.74 -10.66 -6.19
N VAL A 274 36.51 -9.41 -6.60
CA VAL A 274 36.12 -9.09 -7.97
C VAL A 274 37.05 -8.00 -8.50
N SER A 275 37.75 -8.29 -9.59
CA SER A 275 38.63 -7.35 -10.27
C SER A 275 37.83 -6.19 -10.86
N GLY A 276 37.83 -5.00 -10.25
CA GLY A 276 37.16 -3.80 -10.79
C GLY A 276 36.68 -2.77 -9.74
N SER A 277 36.09 -1.66 -10.20
CA SER A 277 35.66 -0.51 -9.37
C SER A 277 34.24 -0.63 -8.78
N ILE A 278 33.81 -1.84 -8.43
CA ILE A 278 32.41 -2.15 -8.03
C ILE A 278 32.01 -1.43 -6.72
N GLN A 279 32.96 -1.21 -5.82
CA GLN A 279 32.73 -0.59 -4.50
C GLN A 279 32.17 0.85 -4.55
N LYS A 280 32.31 1.56 -5.68
CA LYS A 280 31.84 2.95 -5.80
C LYS A 280 30.32 3.06 -5.96
N ASN A 281 29.65 2.06 -6.56
CA ASN A 281 28.24 2.18 -6.94
C ASN A 281 27.28 2.14 -5.73
N THR A 282 27.56 1.29 -4.75
CA THR A 282 26.73 1.15 -3.54
C THR A 282 26.66 2.43 -2.72
N HIS A 283 27.78 3.15 -2.57
CA HIS A 283 27.81 4.44 -1.89
C HIS A 283 26.99 5.50 -2.63
N TYR A 284 27.01 5.53 -3.96
CA TYR A 284 26.19 6.48 -4.73
C TYR A 284 24.69 6.22 -4.58
N MET A 285 24.26 4.95 -4.50
CA MET A 285 22.85 4.60 -4.25
C MET A 285 22.36 5.06 -2.87
N MET A 286 23.14 4.82 -1.82
CA MET A 286 22.79 5.30 -0.47
C MET A 286 22.75 6.84 -0.39
N ILE A 287 23.69 7.53 -1.04
CA ILE A 287 23.69 9.00 -1.12
C ILE A 287 22.45 9.50 -1.87
N PHE A 288 22.07 8.81 -2.95
CA PHE A 288 20.88 9.14 -3.71
C PHE A 288 19.61 8.96 -2.88
N ASP A 289 19.47 7.85 -2.15
CA ASP A 289 18.33 7.62 -1.25
C ASP A 289 18.26 8.66 -0.13
N ALA A 290 19.40 9.08 0.44
CA ALA A 290 19.44 10.20 1.39
C ALA A 290 19.02 11.54 0.76
N ALA A 291 19.39 11.81 -0.50
CA ALA A 291 18.97 13.00 -1.23
C ALA A 291 17.45 13.00 -1.52
N VAL A 292 16.85 11.83 -1.78
CA VAL A 292 15.39 11.68 -1.89
C VAL A 292 14.72 12.04 -0.57
N ILE A 293 15.18 11.48 0.56
CA ILE A 293 14.66 11.78 1.90
C ILE A 293 14.71 13.28 2.18
N LEU A 294 15.84 13.94 1.89
CA LEU A 294 15.99 15.39 2.11
C LEU A 294 15.00 16.21 1.25
N THR A 295 14.78 15.80 0.00
CA THR A 295 13.84 16.45 -0.92
C THR A 295 12.40 16.28 -0.44
N CYS A 296 12.03 15.07 0.00
CA CYS A 296 10.71 14.75 0.56
C CYS A 296 10.46 15.46 1.89
N LEU A 297 11.45 15.53 2.80
CA LEU A 297 11.34 16.29 4.05
C LEU A 297 11.13 17.79 3.79
N SER A 298 11.87 18.35 2.84
CA SER A 298 11.71 19.75 2.44
C SER A 298 10.32 20.01 1.83
N SER A 299 9.83 19.10 0.99
CA SER A 299 8.46 19.12 0.44
C SER A 299 7.41 19.06 1.56
N LEU A 300 7.55 18.10 2.48
CA LEU A 300 6.66 17.88 3.61
C LEU A 300 6.54 19.14 4.47
N LEU A 301 7.67 19.75 4.86
CA LEU A 301 7.69 20.99 5.65
C LEU A 301 7.02 22.16 4.93
N LEU A 302 7.28 22.33 3.63
CA LEU A 302 6.69 23.41 2.84
C LEU A 302 5.18 23.24 2.63
N CYS A 303 4.71 22.00 2.45
CA CYS A 303 3.31 21.64 2.29
C CYS A 303 2.56 21.71 3.61
N PHE A 304 3.14 21.19 4.70
CA PHE A 304 2.60 21.32 6.04
C PHE A 304 2.42 22.80 6.43
N ARG A 305 3.43 23.64 6.20
CA ARG A 305 3.33 25.09 6.40
C ARG A 305 2.22 25.73 5.54
N SER A 306 2.00 25.26 4.32
CA SER A 306 0.89 25.75 3.48
C SER A 306 -0.46 25.39 4.07
N VAL A 307 -0.64 24.16 4.58
CA VAL A 307 -1.88 23.71 5.21
C VAL A 307 -2.15 24.50 6.49
N VAL A 308 -1.16 24.64 7.37
CA VAL A 308 -1.27 25.45 8.59
C VAL A 308 -1.65 26.90 8.29
N ARG A 309 -1.06 27.51 7.25
CA ARG A 309 -1.45 28.86 6.80
C ARG A 309 -2.88 28.94 6.27
N GLY A 310 -3.35 27.90 5.57
CA GLY A 310 -4.74 27.81 5.12
C GLY A 310 -5.71 27.76 6.30
N LEU A 311 -5.40 26.94 7.32
CA LEU A 311 -6.21 26.83 8.55
C LEU A 311 -6.18 28.13 9.36
N GLN A 312 -5.03 28.80 9.47
CA GLN A 312 -4.93 30.11 10.13
C GLN A 312 -5.78 31.16 9.40
N LEU A 313 -5.70 31.21 8.06
CA LEU A 313 -6.49 32.14 7.25
C LEU A 313 -8.00 31.84 7.33
N GLN A 314 -8.37 30.57 7.40
CA GLN A 314 -9.74 30.13 7.63
C GLN A 314 -10.26 30.63 8.98
N GLN A 315 -9.49 30.48 10.06
CA GLN A 315 -9.85 30.99 11.38
C GLN A 315 -9.96 32.52 11.41
N GLU A 316 -9.03 33.23 10.76
CA GLU A 316 -9.06 34.69 10.60
C GLU A 316 -10.32 35.12 9.83
N PHE A 317 -10.66 34.43 8.73
CA PHE A 317 -11.84 34.71 7.93
C PHE A 317 -13.14 34.46 8.69
N VAL A 318 -13.29 33.30 9.36
CA VAL A 318 -14.49 32.97 10.15
C VAL A 318 -14.69 33.99 11.28
N SER A 319 -13.61 34.34 11.99
CA SER A 319 -13.68 35.34 13.07
C SER A 319 -14.04 36.73 12.53
N PHE A 320 -13.47 37.11 11.38
CA PHE A 320 -13.76 38.38 10.70
C PHE A 320 -15.23 38.45 10.25
N PHE A 321 -15.76 37.40 9.62
CA PHE A 321 -17.14 37.35 9.14
C PHE A 321 -18.15 37.37 10.30
N LEU A 322 -17.86 36.66 11.38
CA LEU A 322 -18.68 36.69 12.59
C LEU A 322 -18.68 38.07 13.25
N PHE A 323 -17.54 38.75 13.29
CA PHE A 323 -17.43 40.07 13.93
C PHE A 323 -18.08 41.20 13.10
N HIS A 324 -17.85 41.24 11.78
CA HIS A 324 -18.31 42.32 10.91
C HIS A 324 -19.74 42.11 10.39
N TYR A 325 -20.09 40.88 10.02
CA TYR A 325 -21.36 40.57 9.36
C TYR A 325 -22.32 39.79 10.27
N LYS A 326 -21.90 39.40 11.49
CA LYS A 326 -22.68 38.57 12.44
C LYS A 326 -23.26 37.31 11.81
N LYS A 327 -22.53 36.75 10.84
CA LYS A 327 -22.95 35.59 10.05
C LYS A 327 -21.93 34.48 10.18
N GLU A 328 -22.42 33.27 10.38
CA GLU A 328 -21.58 32.07 10.38
C GLU A 328 -21.28 31.65 8.94
N VAL A 329 -20.00 31.35 8.68
CA VAL A 329 -19.52 30.89 7.36
C VAL A 329 -19.90 29.41 7.17
N SER A 330 -20.41 29.07 6.00
CA SER A 330 -20.80 27.69 5.68
C SER A 330 -19.63 26.71 5.77
N VAL A 331 -19.92 25.46 6.15
CA VAL A 331 -18.89 24.39 6.19
C VAL A 331 -18.27 24.13 4.81
N SER A 332 -19.03 24.38 3.74
CA SER A 332 -18.53 24.25 2.36
C SER A 332 -17.41 25.25 2.08
N ASP A 333 -17.62 26.54 2.42
CA ASP A 333 -16.62 27.59 2.22
C ASP A 333 -15.39 27.38 3.11
N GLN A 334 -15.60 26.83 4.31
CA GLN A 334 -14.53 26.44 5.23
C GLN A 334 -13.64 25.34 4.65
N MET A 335 -14.23 24.33 4.00
CA MET A 335 -13.48 23.23 3.38
C MET A 335 -12.67 23.67 2.16
N GLU A 336 -13.03 24.77 1.49
CA GLU A 336 -12.30 25.32 0.35
C GLU A 336 -10.88 25.82 0.73
N PHE A 337 -10.68 26.26 1.98
CA PHE A 337 -9.36 26.63 2.49
C PHE A 337 -8.42 25.43 2.66
N VAL A 338 -8.96 24.23 2.83
CA VAL A 338 -8.20 23.00 2.99
C VAL A 338 -7.93 22.36 1.64
N ASN A 339 -6.74 22.62 1.09
CA ASN A 339 -6.37 22.08 -0.21
C ASN A 339 -5.98 20.58 -0.12
N GLY A 340 -6.88 19.70 -0.55
CA GLY A 340 -6.69 18.25 -0.55
C GLY A 340 -5.44 17.76 -1.30
N TRP A 341 -4.96 18.50 -2.31
CA TRP A 341 -3.71 18.16 -3.00
C TRP A 341 -2.48 18.26 -2.09
N TYR A 342 -2.47 19.20 -1.13
CA TYR A 342 -1.38 19.27 -0.16
C TYR A 342 -1.42 18.11 0.83
N ILE A 343 -2.61 17.64 1.23
CA ILE A 343 -2.77 16.46 2.09
C ILE A 343 -2.24 15.22 1.37
N MET A 344 -2.60 15.03 0.09
CA MET A 344 -2.09 13.91 -0.71
C MET A 344 -0.56 13.94 -0.85
N ILE A 345 0.04 15.12 -1.05
CA ILE A 345 1.50 15.29 -1.08
C ILE A 345 2.13 14.93 0.28
N ILE A 346 1.53 15.35 1.39
CA ILE A 346 2.02 15.01 2.74
C ILE A 346 2.00 13.49 2.97
N ILE A 347 0.90 12.82 2.63
CA ILE A 347 0.80 11.35 2.76
C ILE A 347 1.86 10.68 1.88
N SER A 348 1.96 11.09 0.62
CA SER A 348 2.97 10.58 -0.32
C SER A 348 4.40 10.76 0.22
N ASP A 349 4.74 11.94 0.74
CA ASP A 349 6.07 12.24 1.29
C ASP A 349 6.38 11.35 2.52
N MET A 350 5.39 11.12 3.41
CA MET A 350 5.56 10.21 4.55
C MET A 350 5.83 8.77 4.11
N LEU A 351 5.07 8.27 3.13
CA LEU A 351 5.28 6.92 2.57
C LEU A 351 6.65 6.80 1.87
N THR A 352 7.08 7.82 1.13
CA THR A 352 8.41 7.81 0.48
C THR A 352 9.54 7.84 1.51
N ILE A 353 9.41 8.62 2.60
CA ILE A 353 10.44 8.68 3.66
C ILE A 353 10.55 7.31 4.35
N ILE A 354 9.43 6.73 4.77
CA ILE A 354 9.41 5.40 5.41
C ILE A 354 9.98 4.35 4.46
N GLY A 355 9.54 4.33 3.19
CA GLY A 355 10.04 3.41 2.18
C GLY A 355 11.53 3.57 1.90
N SER A 356 12.04 4.81 1.88
CA SER A 356 13.47 5.08 1.66
C SER A 356 14.34 4.63 2.84
N ILE A 357 13.86 4.80 4.08
CA ILE A 357 14.55 4.29 5.28
C ILE A 357 14.62 2.76 5.23
N LEU A 358 13.49 2.09 4.95
CA LEU A 358 13.46 0.63 4.80
C LEU A 358 14.37 0.15 3.66
N LYS A 359 14.41 0.87 2.53
CA LYS A 359 15.32 0.58 1.42
C LYS A 359 16.79 0.66 1.85
N MET A 360 17.16 1.72 2.58
CA MET A 360 18.52 1.87 3.11
C MET A 360 18.86 0.76 4.11
N GLU A 361 17.90 0.35 4.93
CA GLU A 361 18.05 -0.75 5.89
C GLU A 361 18.24 -2.11 5.21
N ILE A 362 17.51 -2.35 4.11
CA ILE A 362 17.66 -3.53 3.26
C ILE A 362 19.04 -3.53 2.56
N GLN A 363 19.49 -2.38 2.05
CA GLN A 363 20.83 -2.26 1.46
C GLN A 363 21.94 -2.44 2.50
N ALA A 364 21.71 -2.04 3.75
CA ALA A 364 22.57 -2.32 4.89
C ALA A 364 22.44 -3.77 5.41
N LYS A 365 21.52 -4.56 4.83
CA LYS A 365 21.28 -5.98 5.06
C LYS A 365 20.94 -6.36 6.51
N SER A 366 20.31 -5.44 7.25
CA SER A 366 19.72 -5.77 8.56
C SER A 366 18.30 -6.32 8.45
N LEU A 367 17.58 -6.01 7.36
CA LEU A 367 16.22 -6.52 7.09
C LEU A 367 16.11 -7.11 5.67
N THR A 368 15.24 -8.11 5.51
CA THR A 368 14.95 -8.78 4.22
C THR A 368 13.50 -8.58 3.73
N SER A 369 12.78 -7.59 4.26
CA SER A 369 11.36 -7.35 3.93
C SER A 369 11.19 -6.45 2.69
N TYR A 370 11.49 -6.98 1.49
CA TYR A 370 11.33 -6.25 0.22
C TYR A 370 9.88 -5.88 -0.09
N ASP A 371 8.92 -6.74 0.30
CA ASP A 371 7.50 -6.55 0.00
C ASP A 371 6.95 -5.25 0.60
N VAL A 372 7.21 -5.02 1.89
CA VAL A 372 6.76 -3.82 2.61
C VAL A 372 7.36 -2.56 2.00
N CYS A 373 8.66 -2.59 1.70
CA CYS A 373 9.36 -1.49 1.05
C CYS A 373 8.77 -1.18 -0.34
N SER A 374 8.51 -2.23 -1.15
CA SER A 374 7.93 -2.09 -2.48
C SER A 374 6.52 -1.51 -2.46
N ILE A 375 5.69 -1.89 -1.49
CA ILE A 375 4.34 -1.33 -1.31
C ILE A 375 4.43 0.16 -0.95
N PHE A 376 5.29 0.54 0.00
CA PHE A 376 5.44 1.95 0.38
C PHE A 376 5.99 2.82 -0.75
N LEU A 377 7.08 2.41 -1.40
CA LEU A 377 7.65 3.17 -2.51
C LEU A 377 6.71 3.20 -3.72
N GLY A 378 6.05 2.09 -4.05
CA GLY A 378 5.10 1.99 -5.16
C GLY A 378 3.85 2.85 -4.96
N THR A 379 3.20 2.75 -3.79
CA THR A 379 2.03 3.58 -3.45
C THR A 379 2.41 5.06 -3.35
N SER A 380 3.58 5.39 -2.79
CA SER A 380 4.02 6.78 -2.73
C SER A 380 4.22 7.37 -4.12
N THR A 381 4.83 6.61 -5.05
CA THR A 381 5.05 7.03 -6.44
C THR A 381 3.72 7.20 -7.19
N LEU A 382 2.75 6.29 -7.00
CA LEU A 382 1.41 6.44 -7.55
C LEU A 382 0.77 7.77 -7.13
N LEU A 383 0.83 8.11 -5.83
CA LEU A 383 0.31 9.37 -5.30
C LEU A 383 1.09 10.60 -5.81
N VAL A 384 2.42 10.50 -5.98
CA VAL A 384 3.23 11.56 -6.59
C VAL A 384 2.78 11.84 -8.02
N TRP A 385 2.56 10.80 -8.82
CA TRP A 385 2.11 10.92 -10.22
C TRP A 385 0.66 11.43 -10.30
N LEU A 386 -0.24 11.00 -9.41
CA LEU A 386 -1.56 11.64 -9.27
C LEU A 386 -1.41 13.13 -8.90
N GLY A 387 -0.40 13.50 -8.11
CA GLY A 387 -0.05 14.88 -7.81
C GLY A 387 0.29 15.73 -9.03
N VAL A 388 0.74 15.13 -10.15
CA VAL A 388 1.00 15.84 -11.41
C VAL A 388 -0.29 16.41 -12.01
N ILE A 389 -1.43 15.74 -11.79
CA ILE A 389 -2.75 16.17 -12.27
C ILE A 389 -3.10 17.57 -11.75
N ARG A 390 -2.67 17.91 -10.53
CA ARG A 390 -2.78 19.27 -9.98
C ARG A 390 -2.15 20.34 -10.88
N TYR A 391 -0.96 20.06 -11.41
CA TYR A 391 -0.23 21.01 -12.25
C TYR A 391 -0.83 21.10 -13.66
N LEU A 392 -1.48 20.04 -14.14
CA LEU A 392 -2.29 20.07 -15.35
C LEU A 392 -3.56 20.91 -15.17
N GLY A 393 -4.10 20.98 -13.95
CA GLY A 393 -5.26 21.82 -13.59
C GLY A 393 -5.06 23.33 -13.82
N PHE A 394 -3.83 23.82 -14.03
CA PHE A 394 -3.60 25.22 -14.42
C PHE A 394 -4.12 25.55 -15.83
N PHE A 395 -4.33 24.53 -16.66
CA PHE A 395 -4.92 24.70 -17.98
C PHE A 395 -6.44 24.51 -17.89
N GLN A 396 -7.19 25.52 -18.34
CA GLN A 396 -8.66 25.54 -18.25
C GLN A 396 -9.35 24.29 -18.84
N LYS A 397 -8.80 23.72 -19.93
CA LYS A 397 -9.36 22.50 -20.55
C LYS A 397 -9.19 21.24 -19.69
N TYR A 398 -8.04 21.06 -19.03
CA TYR A 398 -7.79 19.89 -18.18
C TYR A 398 -8.45 20.03 -16.81
N ASN A 399 -8.65 21.27 -16.33
CA ASN A 399 -9.36 21.54 -15.09
C ASN A 399 -10.82 21.04 -15.13
N LEU A 400 -11.47 21.10 -16.29
CA LEU A 400 -12.86 20.59 -16.48
C LEU A 400 -12.97 19.12 -16.06
N LEU A 401 -12.04 18.26 -16.49
CA LEU A 401 -12.07 16.83 -16.19
C LEU A 401 -11.89 16.57 -14.69
N ILE A 402 -10.95 17.27 -14.06
CA ILE A 402 -10.64 17.12 -12.63
C ILE A 402 -11.83 17.55 -11.79
N LEU A 403 -12.41 18.71 -12.10
CA LEU A 403 -13.59 19.24 -11.42
C LEU A 403 -14.80 18.31 -11.59
N THR A 404 -14.98 17.76 -12.79
CA THR A 404 -16.03 16.77 -13.04
C THR A 404 -15.86 15.53 -12.15
N LEU A 405 -14.65 14.98 -12.05
CA LEU A 405 -14.38 13.80 -11.22
C LEU A 405 -14.62 14.09 -9.72
N GLN A 406 -14.18 15.26 -9.24
CA GLN A 406 -14.39 15.68 -7.85
C GLN A 406 -15.88 15.92 -7.53
N ALA A 407 -16.62 16.53 -8.45
CA ALA A 407 -18.05 16.77 -8.30
C ALA A 407 -18.88 15.49 -8.40
N ALA A 408 -18.46 14.54 -9.24
CA ALA A 408 -19.16 13.26 -9.42
C ALA A 408 -18.93 12.31 -8.24
N LEU A 409 -17.76 12.37 -7.59
CA LEU A 409 -17.32 11.42 -6.57
C LEU A 409 -18.35 11.19 -5.43
N PRO A 410 -18.95 12.22 -4.80
CA PRO A 410 -19.92 12.00 -3.73
C PRO A 410 -21.19 11.28 -4.20
N ASN A 411 -21.69 11.63 -5.39
CA ASN A 411 -22.88 11.01 -5.99
C ASN A 411 -22.57 9.57 -6.40
N VAL A 412 -21.39 9.35 -7.00
CA VAL A 412 -20.87 8.03 -7.35
C VAL A 412 -20.75 7.14 -6.10
N ILE A 413 -20.17 7.63 -5.00
CA ILE A 413 -20.02 6.85 -3.76
C ILE A 413 -21.39 6.40 -3.22
N ARG A 414 -22.39 7.30 -3.18
CA ARG A 414 -23.75 6.96 -2.73
C ARG A 414 -24.37 5.88 -3.61
N PHE A 415 -24.24 6.02 -4.93
CA PHE A 415 -24.72 5.03 -5.87
C PHE A 415 -23.99 3.68 -5.74
N CYS A 416 -22.67 3.71 -5.57
CA CYS A 416 -21.86 2.53 -5.31
C CYS A 416 -22.26 1.82 -4.03
N CYS A 417 -22.63 2.52 -2.95
CA CYS A 417 -23.13 1.89 -1.73
C CYS A 417 -24.42 1.09 -2.00
N CYS A 418 -25.37 1.64 -2.76
CA CYS A 418 -26.59 0.93 -3.14
C CYS A 418 -26.28 -0.29 -4.03
N ALA A 419 -25.41 -0.13 -5.02
CA ALA A 419 -25.00 -1.22 -5.91
C ALA A 419 -24.23 -2.32 -5.16
N ALA A 420 -23.39 -1.94 -4.17
CA ALA A 420 -22.62 -2.87 -3.35
C ALA A 420 -23.53 -3.78 -2.52
N MET A 421 -24.66 -3.28 -2.00
CA MET A 421 -25.62 -4.11 -1.27
C MET A 421 -26.21 -5.22 -2.15
N ILE A 422 -26.56 -4.90 -3.41
CA ILE A 422 -27.05 -5.89 -4.37
C ILE A 422 -25.92 -6.86 -4.73
N TYR A 423 -24.71 -6.34 -5.00
CA TYR A 423 -23.54 -7.13 -5.35
C TYR A 423 -23.18 -8.15 -4.26
N LEU A 424 -23.19 -7.74 -2.98
CA LEU A 424 -22.96 -8.64 -1.85
C LEU A 424 -24.04 -9.73 -1.77
N GLY A 425 -25.30 -9.39 -2.02
CA GLY A 425 -26.38 -10.38 -2.11
C GLY A 425 -26.11 -11.46 -3.17
N TYR A 426 -25.65 -11.05 -4.35
CA TYR A 426 -25.19 -11.99 -5.38
C TYR A 426 -23.96 -12.78 -4.92
N CYS A 427 -22.94 -12.14 -4.34
CA CYS A 427 -21.75 -12.84 -3.84
C CYS A 427 -22.09 -13.95 -2.82
N PHE A 428 -22.90 -13.67 -1.80
CA PHE A 428 -23.28 -14.67 -0.81
C PHE A 428 -24.09 -15.81 -1.44
N CYS A 429 -25.05 -15.47 -2.30
CA CYS A 429 -25.87 -16.46 -3.00
C CYS A 429 -25.03 -17.35 -3.93
N GLY A 430 -24.15 -16.75 -4.72
CA GLY A 430 -23.25 -17.47 -5.62
C GLY A 430 -22.27 -18.35 -4.87
N TRP A 431 -21.70 -17.85 -3.76
CA TRP A 431 -20.76 -18.61 -2.93
C TRP A 431 -21.37 -19.90 -2.39
N ILE A 432 -22.54 -19.83 -1.74
CA ILE A 432 -23.15 -21.01 -1.11
C ILE A 432 -23.77 -21.98 -2.12
N VAL A 433 -24.42 -21.47 -3.19
CA VAL A 433 -25.14 -22.33 -4.15
C VAL A 433 -24.20 -22.91 -5.20
N LEU A 434 -23.29 -22.10 -5.75
CA LEU A 434 -22.41 -22.52 -6.86
C LEU A 434 -21.04 -23.00 -6.38
N GLY A 435 -20.63 -22.68 -5.16
CA GLY A 435 -19.31 -23.04 -4.62
C GLY A 435 -18.94 -24.53 -4.67
N PRO A 436 -19.84 -25.46 -4.32
CA PRO A 436 -19.56 -26.90 -4.41
C PRO A 436 -19.41 -27.42 -5.85
N TYR A 437 -19.94 -26.69 -6.84
CA TYR A 437 -20.09 -27.16 -8.21
C TYR A 437 -19.23 -26.37 -9.22
N HIS A 438 -18.59 -25.27 -8.80
CA HIS A 438 -17.80 -24.41 -9.67
C HIS A 438 -16.56 -23.87 -8.94
N ASP A 439 -15.38 -24.02 -9.55
CA ASP A 439 -14.10 -23.70 -8.89
C ASP A 439 -13.93 -22.22 -8.53
N LYS A 440 -14.39 -21.31 -9.39
CA LYS A 440 -14.36 -19.86 -9.10
C LYS A 440 -15.26 -19.43 -7.94
N PHE A 441 -16.23 -20.25 -7.52
CA PHE A 441 -17.18 -19.89 -6.47
C PHE A 441 -16.82 -20.49 -5.10
N ARG A 442 -15.65 -21.14 -4.94
CA ARG A 442 -15.29 -21.85 -3.70
C ARG A 442 -15.08 -20.95 -2.48
N SER A 443 -14.53 -19.75 -2.66
CA SER A 443 -14.32 -18.79 -1.58
C SER A 443 -14.93 -17.43 -1.92
N LEU A 444 -15.37 -16.69 -0.91
CA LEU A 444 -16.00 -15.38 -1.08
C LEU A 444 -15.11 -14.41 -1.90
N ASN A 445 -13.79 -14.43 -1.68
CA ASN A 445 -12.85 -13.58 -2.42
C ASN A 445 -12.82 -13.94 -3.91
N ARG A 446 -12.73 -15.24 -4.24
CA ARG A 446 -12.77 -15.71 -5.64
C ARG A 446 -14.13 -15.42 -6.30
N VAL A 447 -15.21 -15.50 -5.53
CA VAL A 447 -16.55 -15.11 -5.99
C VAL A 447 -16.56 -13.63 -6.34
N SER A 448 -16.03 -12.76 -5.47
CA SER A 448 -15.95 -11.33 -5.75
C SER A 448 -15.10 -11.02 -6.99
N GLU A 449 -13.91 -11.63 -7.10
CA GLU A 449 -13.07 -11.54 -8.31
C GLU A 449 -13.85 -11.96 -9.56
N CYS A 450 -14.54 -13.10 -9.51
CA CYS A 450 -15.32 -13.61 -10.63
C CYS A 450 -16.47 -12.67 -11.03
N LEU A 451 -17.27 -12.20 -10.07
CA LEU A 451 -18.38 -11.29 -10.37
C LEU A 451 -17.86 -9.94 -10.89
N PHE A 452 -16.75 -9.44 -10.34
CA PHE A 452 -16.14 -8.20 -10.82
C PHE A 452 -15.60 -8.33 -12.25
N SER A 453 -14.95 -9.44 -12.59
CA SER A 453 -14.56 -9.77 -13.97
C SER A 453 -15.77 -9.84 -14.89
N LEU A 454 -16.87 -10.47 -14.46
CA LEU A 454 -18.10 -10.58 -15.25
C LEU A 454 -18.77 -9.21 -15.51
N ILE A 455 -18.75 -8.28 -14.55
CA ILE A 455 -19.26 -6.90 -14.76
C ILE A 455 -18.50 -6.22 -15.90
N ASN A 456 -17.20 -6.49 -16.03
CA ASN A 456 -16.34 -5.97 -17.09
C ASN A 456 -16.34 -6.81 -18.38
N GLY A 457 -17.16 -7.88 -18.44
CA GLY A 457 -17.28 -8.75 -19.61
C GLY A 457 -16.17 -9.78 -19.77
N ASP A 458 -15.32 -9.98 -18.76
CA ASP A 458 -14.24 -10.95 -18.79
C ASP A 458 -14.71 -12.36 -18.35
N ASP A 459 -14.17 -13.37 -19.03
CA ASP A 459 -14.38 -14.80 -18.81
C ASP A 459 -15.86 -15.26 -18.62
N MET A 460 -16.78 -14.66 -19.40
CA MET A 460 -18.20 -14.98 -19.35
C MET A 460 -18.47 -16.43 -19.76
N PHE A 461 -18.02 -16.83 -20.95
CA PHE A 461 -18.31 -18.16 -21.50
C PHE A 461 -17.73 -19.29 -20.66
N ALA A 462 -16.48 -19.18 -20.17
CA ALA A 462 -15.92 -20.28 -19.38
C ALA A 462 -16.63 -20.42 -18.03
N THR A 463 -17.20 -19.35 -17.47
CA THR A 463 -18.04 -19.44 -16.27
C THR A 463 -19.34 -20.22 -16.53
N PHE A 464 -19.92 -20.10 -17.73
CA PHE A 464 -21.04 -20.95 -18.13
C PHE A 464 -20.62 -22.40 -18.40
N ALA A 465 -19.48 -22.60 -19.07
CA ALA A 465 -19.00 -23.90 -19.53
C ALA A 465 -18.42 -24.79 -18.42
N LYS A 466 -17.77 -24.20 -17.41
CA LYS A 466 -17.16 -24.93 -16.28
C LYS A 466 -18.18 -25.39 -15.23
N MET A 467 -19.46 -25.17 -15.45
CA MET A 467 -20.51 -25.56 -14.52
C MET A 467 -20.71 -27.09 -14.53
N GLN A 468 -20.49 -27.76 -13.40
CA GLN A 468 -20.74 -29.20 -13.29
C GLN A 468 -22.24 -29.52 -13.42
N GLU A 469 -22.59 -30.41 -14.34
CA GLU A 469 -23.99 -30.82 -14.62
C GLU A 469 -24.49 -31.95 -13.69
N LYS A 470 -24.01 -31.99 -12.43
CA LYS A 470 -24.38 -33.05 -11.47
C LYS A 470 -25.83 -32.94 -10.98
N SER A 471 -26.36 -31.73 -10.90
CA SER A 471 -27.78 -31.51 -10.59
C SER A 471 -28.39 -30.51 -11.55
N TYR A 472 -29.49 -30.92 -12.19
CA TYR A 472 -30.20 -30.08 -13.16
C TYR A 472 -30.75 -28.80 -12.51
N LEU A 473 -31.21 -28.88 -11.26
CA LEU A 473 -31.73 -27.72 -10.52
C LEU A 473 -30.65 -26.66 -10.30
N VAL A 474 -29.46 -27.04 -9.82
CA VAL A 474 -28.36 -26.07 -9.62
C VAL A 474 -27.84 -25.57 -10.96
N TRP A 475 -27.78 -26.41 -11.99
CA TRP A 475 -27.42 -25.97 -13.33
C TRP A 475 -28.39 -24.91 -13.87
N MET A 476 -29.71 -25.14 -13.76
CA MET A 476 -30.72 -24.17 -14.18
C MET A 476 -30.65 -22.88 -13.33
N PHE A 477 -30.51 -23.02 -12.01
CA PHE A 477 -30.30 -21.89 -11.11
C PHE A 477 -29.07 -21.07 -11.51
N SER A 478 -27.95 -21.73 -11.85
CA SER A 478 -26.72 -21.05 -12.27
C SER A 478 -26.93 -20.20 -13.52
N ARG A 479 -27.73 -20.67 -14.49
CA ARG A 479 -28.04 -19.92 -15.71
C ARG A 479 -28.87 -18.69 -15.37
N ILE A 480 -29.93 -18.86 -14.59
CA ILE A 480 -30.79 -17.74 -14.14
C ILE A 480 -29.98 -16.72 -13.34
N TYR A 481 -29.14 -17.21 -12.41
CA TYR A 481 -28.26 -16.40 -11.58
C TYR A 481 -27.29 -15.57 -12.44
N LEU A 482 -26.54 -16.21 -13.35
CA LEU A 482 -25.55 -15.52 -14.19
C LEU A 482 -26.23 -14.57 -15.18
N TYR A 483 -27.30 -14.97 -15.86
CA TYR A 483 -28.01 -14.10 -16.80
C TYR A 483 -28.64 -12.90 -16.08
N SER A 484 -29.26 -13.10 -14.91
CA SER A 484 -29.81 -11.99 -14.12
C SER A 484 -28.72 -11.04 -13.64
N PHE A 485 -27.60 -11.55 -13.14
CA PHE A 485 -26.47 -10.73 -12.70
C PHE A 485 -25.88 -9.91 -13.84
N ILE A 486 -25.54 -10.56 -14.96
CA ILE A 486 -24.93 -9.93 -16.13
C ILE A 486 -25.86 -8.85 -16.71
N SER A 487 -27.13 -9.17 -16.92
CA SER A 487 -28.08 -8.20 -17.47
C SER A 487 -28.31 -7.00 -16.55
N LEU A 488 -28.48 -7.24 -15.24
CA LEU A 488 -28.68 -6.17 -14.26
C LEU A 488 -27.44 -5.28 -14.15
N PHE A 489 -26.26 -5.84 -13.94
CA PHE A 489 -25.06 -5.05 -13.67
C PHE A 489 -24.51 -4.36 -14.92
N ILE A 490 -24.49 -5.03 -16.08
CA ILE A 490 -23.94 -4.44 -17.30
C ILE A 490 -24.92 -3.45 -17.94
N TYR A 491 -26.19 -3.81 -18.10
CA TYR A 491 -27.12 -2.95 -18.86
C TYR A 491 -27.82 -1.89 -18.00
N MET A 492 -28.01 -2.11 -16.70
CA MET A 492 -28.68 -1.14 -15.85
C MET A 492 -27.70 -0.36 -14.98
N ILE A 493 -26.92 -1.04 -14.13
CA ILE A 493 -26.08 -0.38 -13.13
C ILE A 493 -24.92 0.37 -13.80
N LEU A 494 -24.19 -0.27 -14.71
CA LEU A 494 -23.07 0.37 -15.42
C LEU A 494 -23.54 1.54 -16.29
N SER A 495 -24.66 1.38 -17.01
CA SER A 495 -25.24 2.47 -17.80
C SER A 495 -25.66 3.67 -16.95
N LEU A 496 -26.24 3.44 -15.76
CA LEU A 496 -26.59 4.50 -14.83
C LEU A 496 -25.34 5.18 -14.24
N PHE A 497 -24.28 4.41 -13.96
CA PHE A 497 -22.99 4.95 -13.52
C PHE A 497 -22.39 5.90 -14.56
N ILE A 498 -22.39 5.50 -15.83
CA ILE A 498 -21.94 6.33 -16.94
C ILE A 498 -22.81 7.58 -17.05
N ALA A 499 -24.14 7.44 -16.99
CA ALA A 499 -25.07 8.56 -17.09
C ALA A 499 -24.84 9.61 -15.98
N LEU A 500 -24.58 9.18 -14.74
CA LEU A 500 -24.31 10.07 -13.60
C LEU A 500 -23.02 10.88 -13.81
N ILE A 501 -21.96 10.26 -14.32
CA ILE A 501 -20.71 10.95 -14.64
C ILE A 501 -20.92 11.91 -15.82
N THR A 502 -21.65 11.49 -16.86
CA THR A 502 -21.97 12.35 -18.02
C THR A 502 -22.82 13.56 -17.63
N ASP A 503 -23.81 13.39 -16.76
CA ASP A 503 -24.65 14.48 -16.25
C ASP A 503 -23.83 15.51 -15.45
N THR A 504 -22.94 15.01 -14.59
CA THR A 504 -22.00 15.87 -13.86
C THR A 504 -21.07 16.62 -14.82
N TYR A 505 -20.58 15.94 -15.86
CA TYR A 505 -19.72 16.55 -16.88
C TYR A 505 -20.42 17.71 -17.60
N GLU A 506 -21.65 17.51 -18.08
CA GLU A 506 -22.42 18.56 -18.75
C GLU A 506 -22.75 19.72 -17.79
N THR A 507 -23.03 19.43 -16.51
CA THR A 507 -23.24 20.45 -15.48
C THR A 507 -22.00 21.33 -15.26
N ILE A 508 -20.82 20.74 -15.07
CA ILE A 508 -19.58 21.51 -14.88
C ILE A 508 -19.20 22.26 -16.17
N LYS A 509 -19.44 21.68 -17.34
CA LYS A 509 -19.25 22.34 -18.63
C LYS A 509 -20.15 23.56 -18.79
N HIS A 510 -21.41 23.47 -18.34
CA HIS A 510 -22.33 24.61 -18.29
C HIS A 510 -21.82 25.70 -17.33
N TYR A 511 -21.31 25.33 -16.15
CA TYR A 511 -20.70 26.28 -15.21
C TYR A 511 -19.46 26.97 -15.77
N GLN A 512 -18.65 26.30 -16.59
CA GLN A 512 -17.52 26.96 -17.25
C GLN A 512 -17.96 28.01 -18.29
N GLN A 513 -19.13 27.82 -18.93
CA GLN A 513 -19.64 28.76 -19.92
C GLN A 513 -20.38 29.96 -19.30
N HIS A 514 -21.15 29.72 -18.23
CA HIS A 514 -22.04 30.72 -17.63
C HIS A 514 -21.58 31.26 -16.28
N GLY A 515 -20.47 30.75 -15.74
CA GLY A 515 -19.99 31.04 -14.39
C GLY A 515 -20.39 29.95 -13.39
N PHE A 516 -19.57 29.79 -12.36
CA PHE A 516 -19.86 28.90 -11.22
C PHE A 516 -20.94 29.52 -10.33
N PRO A 517 -21.72 28.71 -9.59
CA PRO A 517 -22.65 29.22 -8.60
C PRO A 517 -21.90 30.09 -7.59
N GLU A 518 -22.45 31.28 -7.30
CA GLU A 518 -21.81 32.22 -6.40
C GLU A 518 -21.86 31.72 -4.95
N THR A 519 -20.69 31.50 -4.36
CA THR A 519 -20.53 31.31 -2.92
C THR A 519 -20.27 32.64 -2.25
N GLU A 520 -20.66 32.80 -0.98
CA GLU A 520 -20.46 34.05 -0.23
C GLU A 520 -18.97 34.44 -0.17
N LEU A 521 -18.10 33.44 -0.14
CA LEU A 521 -16.65 33.63 -0.25
C LEU A 521 -16.24 34.20 -1.61
N HIS A 522 -16.72 33.63 -2.72
CA HIS A 522 -16.39 34.14 -4.05
C HIS A 522 -17.00 35.51 -4.33
N THR A 523 -18.21 35.80 -3.85
CA THR A 523 -18.81 37.14 -3.92
C THR A 523 -17.93 38.14 -3.17
N PHE A 524 -17.51 37.82 -1.94
CA PHE A 524 -16.63 38.69 -1.14
C PHE A 524 -15.25 38.92 -1.81
N ILE A 525 -14.67 37.90 -2.43
CA ILE A 525 -13.39 38.00 -3.16
C ILE A 525 -13.56 38.84 -4.45
N SER A 526 -14.68 38.70 -5.15
CA SER A 526 -14.95 39.35 -6.45
C SER A 526 -15.03 40.88 -6.34
N GLU A 527 -15.44 41.40 -5.19
CA GLU A 527 -15.50 42.84 -4.89
C GLU A 527 -14.11 43.50 -4.94
N CYS A 528 -13.03 42.71 -4.79
CA CYS A 528 -11.66 43.19 -4.95
C CYS A 528 -11.27 43.30 -6.43
N LYS A 529 -11.37 44.51 -6.99
CA LYS A 529 -11.01 44.83 -8.40
C LYS A 529 -9.50 44.85 -8.71
N ASP A 530 -8.63 44.63 -7.73
CA ASP A 530 -7.18 44.71 -7.91
C ASP A 530 -6.64 43.55 -8.77
N LEU A 531 -6.01 43.88 -9.91
CA LEU A 531 -5.36 42.96 -10.84
C LEU A 531 -4.04 42.40 -10.27
N PRO A 532 -3.60 41.19 -10.67
CA PRO A 532 -2.35 40.58 -10.18
C PRO A 532 -1.13 41.51 -10.38
N ASN A 533 -1.07 42.20 -11.53
CA ASN A 533 0.04 43.09 -11.90
C ASN A 533 -0.05 44.51 -11.30
N SER A 534 -1.04 44.79 -10.44
CA SER A 534 -1.30 46.14 -9.91
C SER A 534 -0.26 46.65 -8.90
N GLY A 535 0.70 45.83 -8.48
CA GLY A 535 1.74 46.19 -7.51
C GLY A 535 1.25 46.30 -6.05
N LYS A 536 -0.05 46.43 -5.81
CA LYS A 536 -0.65 46.55 -4.46
C LYS A 536 -0.38 45.35 -3.55
N TYR A 537 -0.22 44.15 -4.11
CA TYR A 537 0.14 42.94 -3.37
C TYR A 537 1.58 42.92 -2.84
N ARG A 538 2.45 43.86 -3.26
CA ARG A 538 3.83 44.00 -2.78
C ARG A 538 3.94 44.88 -1.54
N LEU A 539 3.04 45.86 -1.38
CA LEU A 539 3.06 46.85 -0.29
C LEU A 539 2.70 46.26 1.09
N GLU A 540 1.94 45.17 1.15
CA GLU A 540 1.49 44.55 2.42
C GLU A 540 2.58 43.74 3.15
N GLU A 541 3.68 43.36 2.50
CA GLU A 541 4.79 42.66 3.20
C GLU A 541 5.72 43.67 3.89
N GLU A 542 5.88 44.88 3.35
CA GLU A 542 6.70 45.94 3.97
C GLU A 542 6.14 46.41 5.32
N SER A 543 4.81 46.40 5.50
CA SER A 543 4.18 46.74 6.78
C SER A 543 4.32 45.65 7.86
N SER A 544 4.65 44.41 7.47
CA SER A 544 4.88 43.30 8.41
C SER A 544 6.33 43.20 8.91
N VAL A 545 7.27 43.90 8.26
CA VAL A 545 8.70 43.92 8.61
C VAL A 545 9.09 45.09 9.54
N SER A 546 8.17 46.03 9.79
CA SER A 546 8.45 47.23 10.61
C SER A 546 8.21 47.07 12.12
N LEU A 547 7.87 45.89 12.62
CA LEU A 547 7.65 45.63 14.07
C LEU A 547 8.94 45.33 14.86
N PHE A 548 10.11 45.28 14.22
CA PHE A 548 11.42 45.11 14.87
C PHE A 548 12.30 46.36 14.92
N CYS A 549 11.72 47.56 14.71
CA CYS A 549 12.45 48.82 14.83
C CYS A 549 11.86 49.70 15.94
N CYS A 550 12.03 49.28 17.18
CA CYS A 550 11.88 50.14 18.36
C CYS A 550 12.91 49.72 19.42
N CYS A 551 14.14 50.21 19.25
CA CYS A 551 15.03 50.55 20.36
C CYS A 551 15.96 51.67 19.89
N LYS A 552 15.57 52.92 20.14
CA LYS A 552 16.48 54.04 20.35
C LYS A 552 16.63 54.20 21.86
N LYS A 553 17.78 53.83 22.39
CA LYS A 553 18.55 54.64 23.33
C LYS A 553 19.99 54.18 23.29
#